data_AF-A0A6J4KSD3-F1
#
_entry.id   AF-A0A6J4KSD3-F1
#
_cell.length_a   1.000
_cell.length_b   1.000
_cell.length_c   1.000
_cell.angle_alpha   90.00
_cell.angle_beta   90.00
_cell.angle_gamma   90.00
#
_symmetry.space_group_name_H-M   'P 1'
#
loop_
_entity.id
_entity.type
_entity.pdbx_description
1 polymer ?
#
loop_
_entity_poly.entity_id
_entity_poly.type
_entity_poly.pdbx_seq_one_letter_code
_entity_poly.pdbx_strand_id
1 'polypeptide(L)'
;MQESLTAATAEFDASTQLPALVSTIVSRAGAQGYEVVLVGPLPEAGGATSPASGERFTPGLDLRSVPARLEDVVESPESSGSTWTFSTLSYDADTRRPPVPGVVVGTQLRLPADGGSYALYHLF
;
A
#
# COMPACT_ATOMS: atom_id res chain seq x y z
N MET A 1 31.83 -15.11 -11.17
CA MET A 1 31.15 -15.65 -9.97
C MET A 1 31.20 -14.63 -8.84
N GLN A 2 30.55 -13.47 -8.98
CA GLN A 2 30.47 -12.44 -7.93
C GLN A 2 29.09 -11.75 -7.85
N GLU A 3 28.07 -12.26 -8.54
CA GLU A 3 26.80 -11.54 -8.71
C GLU A 3 25.69 -12.01 -7.73
N SER A 4 25.84 -13.17 -7.11
CA SER A 4 24.83 -13.74 -6.21
C SER A 4 24.88 -13.22 -4.77
N LEU A 5 25.98 -12.61 -4.34
CA LEU A 5 26.13 -12.10 -2.96
C LEU A 5 25.44 -10.73 -2.76
N THR A 6 25.40 -9.87 -3.78
CA THR A 6 24.75 -8.55 -3.69
C THR A 6 23.22 -8.64 -3.73
N ALA A 7 22.66 -9.51 -4.58
CA ALA A 7 21.21 -9.71 -4.66
C ALA A 7 20.63 -10.24 -3.34
N ALA A 8 21.29 -11.23 -2.73
CA ALA A 8 20.85 -11.80 -1.46
C ALA A 8 20.88 -10.78 -0.31
N THR A 9 21.88 -9.89 -0.26
CA THR A 9 21.93 -8.82 0.76
C THR A 9 20.90 -7.74 0.53
N ALA A 10 20.61 -7.40 -0.73
CA ALA A 10 19.58 -6.42 -1.08
C ALA A 10 18.16 -6.96 -0.80
N GLU A 11 17.89 -8.23 -1.13
CA GLU A 11 16.63 -8.92 -0.79
C GLU A 11 16.40 -8.98 0.74
N PHE A 12 17.45 -9.24 1.51
CA PHE A 12 17.35 -9.33 2.97
C PHE A 12 17.10 -7.95 3.62
N ASP A 13 17.73 -6.90 3.07
CA ASP A 13 17.50 -5.51 3.48
C ASP A 13 16.09 -5.07 3.07
N ALA A 14 15.63 -5.38 1.86
CA ALA A 14 14.27 -5.11 1.36
C ALA A 14 13.19 -5.68 2.26
N SER A 15 13.31 -6.98 2.58
CA SER A 15 12.37 -7.73 3.39
C SER A 15 12.26 -7.19 4.83
N THR A 16 13.33 -6.59 5.34
CA THR A 16 13.41 -6.02 6.69
C THR A 16 13.07 -4.52 6.73
N GLN A 17 13.45 -3.76 5.70
CA GLN A 17 13.22 -2.33 5.61
C GLN A 17 11.79 -1.98 5.21
N LEU A 18 11.15 -2.80 4.37
CA LEU A 18 9.77 -2.57 3.95
C LEU A 18 8.80 -2.50 5.14
N PRO A 19 8.73 -3.48 6.06
CA PRO A 19 7.86 -3.37 7.21
C PRO A 19 8.20 -2.16 8.12
N ALA A 20 9.48 -1.80 8.27
CA ALA A 20 9.90 -0.65 9.07
C ALA A 20 9.53 0.70 8.42
N LEU A 21 9.73 0.83 7.11
CA LEU A 21 9.34 1.98 6.30
C LEU A 21 7.82 2.16 6.34
N VAL A 22 7.08 1.07 6.13
CA VAL A 22 5.62 1.10 6.12
C VAL A 22 5.07 1.42 7.50
N SER A 23 5.63 0.84 8.56
CA SER A 23 5.28 1.23 9.94
C SER A 23 5.53 2.71 10.19
N THR A 24 6.63 3.27 9.65
CA THR A 24 6.95 4.70 9.74
C THR A 24 5.95 5.56 8.96
N ILE A 25 5.57 5.16 7.75
CA ILE A 25 4.57 5.86 6.93
C ILE A 25 3.21 5.86 7.63
N VAL A 26 2.76 4.71 8.13
CA VAL A 26 1.49 4.58 8.86
C VAL A 26 1.50 5.40 10.15
N SER A 27 2.60 5.36 10.91
CA SER A 27 2.75 6.15 12.14
C SER A 27 2.76 7.66 11.85
N ARG A 28 3.43 8.07 10.77
CA ARG A 28 3.46 9.46 10.30
C ARG A 28 2.09 9.91 9.82
N ALA A 29 1.37 9.07 9.10
CA ALA A 29 0.01 9.35 8.64
C ALA A 29 -0.92 9.63 9.83
N GLY A 30 -0.92 8.74 10.83
CA GLY A 30 -1.67 8.93 12.06
C GLY A 30 -1.31 10.23 12.80
N ALA A 31 -0.03 10.62 12.80
CA ALA A 31 0.41 11.88 13.39
C ALA A 31 0.00 13.14 12.59
N GLN A 32 -0.16 13.02 11.26
CA GLN A 32 -0.57 14.12 10.39
C GLN A 32 -2.08 14.20 10.16
N GLY A 33 -2.85 13.24 10.67
CA GLY A 33 -4.30 13.23 10.57
C GLY A 33 -4.85 12.73 9.24
N TYR A 34 -4.08 11.96 8.47
CA TYR A 34 -4.55 11.21 7.32
C TYR A 34 -4.28 9.73 7.51
N GLU A 35 -4.93 8.89 6.71
CA GLU A 35 -4.82 7.44 6.82
C GLU A 35 -4.15 6.87 5.58
N VAL A 36 -3.49 5.73 5.74
CA VAL A 36 -2.73 5.11 4.66
C VAL A 36 -3.05 3.62 4.60
N VAL A 37 -3.25 3.13 3.39
CA VAL A 37 -3.35 1.71 3.07
C VAL A 37 -2.25 1.39 2.08
N LEU A 38 -1.44 0.38 2.39
CA LEU A 38 -0.47 -0.19 1.47
C LEU A 38 -0.89 -1.62 1.16
N VAL A 39 -0.99 -1.93 -0.12
CA VAL A 39 -1.30 -3.26 -0.64
C VAL A 39 -0.12 -3.74 -1.48
N GLY A 40 0.36 -4.95 -1.22
CA GLY A 40 1.33 -5.61 -2.08
C GLY A 40 2.28 -6.57 -1.35
N PRO A 41 3.21 -7.20 -2.10
CA PRO A 41 3.49 -6.97 -3.52
C PRO A 41 2.32 -7.38 -4.44
N LEU A 42 2.05 -6.53 -5.43
CA LEU A 42 1.12 -6.76 -6.52
C LEU A 42 1.71 -7.79 -7.49
N PRO A 43 0.89 -8.67 -8.10
CA PRO A 43 1.39 -9.60 -9.10
C PRO A 43 1.91 -8.82 -10.31
N GLU A 44 3.19 -9.00 -10.64
CA GLU A 44 3.72 -8.57 -11.94
C GLU A 44 2.91 -9.25 -13.05
N ALA A 45 2.73 -8.60 -14.21
CA ALA A 45 1.91 -9.14 -15.30
C ALA A 45 2.32 -10.58 -15.67
N GLY A 46 1.49 -11.57 -15.29
CA GLY A 46 1.74 -13.01 -15.51
C GLY A 46 2.38 -13.78 -14.35
N GLY A 47 2.60 -13.16 -13.18
CA GLY A 47 3.13 -13.80 -11.97
C GLY A 47 2.06 -14.21 -10.96
N ALA A 48 2.28 -15.32 -10.25
CA ALA A 48 1.41 -15.76 -9.16
C ALA A 48 1.46 -14.79 -7.97
N THR A 49 0.31 -14.44 -7.40
CA THR A 49 0.21 -13.69 -6.14
C THR A 49 1.01 -14.41 -5.07
N SER A 50 2.14 -13.82 -4.65
CA SER A 50 2.93 -14.38 -3.56
C SER A 50 2.09 -14.33 -2.27
N PRO A 51 1.99 -15.43 -1.49
CA PRO A 51 1.21 -15.45 -0.24
C PRO A 51 1.76 -14.53 0.86
N ALA A 52 2.90 -13.87 0.60
CA ALA A 52 3.43 -12.77 1.40
C ALA A 52 2.88 -11.38 1.00
N SER A 53 1.84 -11.31 0.15
CA SER A 53 1.12 -10.08 -0.17
C SER A 53 0.46 -9.57 1.10
N GLY A 54 1.10 -8.59 1.73
CA GLY A 54 0.75 -8.08 3.06
C GLY A 54 0.08 -6.74 2.93
N GLU A 55 -1.24 -6.72 3.11
CA GLU A 55 -2.00 -5.49 3.33
C GLU A 55 -1.59 -4.87 4.68
N ARG A 56 -1.19 -3.60 4.64
CA ARG A 56 -0.81 -2.82 5.83
C ARG A 56 -1.57 -1.50 5.80
N PHE A 57 -2.47 -1.32 6.74
CA PHE A 57 -3.32 -0.15 6.81
C PHE A 57 -3.29 0.49 8.20
N THR A 58 -3.73 1.75 8.28
CA THR A 58 -3.92 2.43 9.55
C THR A 58 -4.94 1.64 10.41
N PRO A 59 -4.58 1.27 11.65
CA PRO A 59 -5.47 0.47 12.50
C PRO A 59 -6.78 1.23 12.77
N GLY A 60 -7.90 0.53 12.54
CA GLY A 60 -9.26 1.08 12.71
C GLY A 60 -9.89 1.65 11.44
N LEU A 61 -9.15 1.73 10.33
CA LEU A 61 -9.72 2.04 9.01
C LEU A 61 -10.39 0.79 8.41
N ASP A 62 -11.59 0.95 7.87
CA ASP A 62 -12.25 -0.10 7.10
C ASP A 62 -11.79 -0.02 5.64
N LEU A 63 -11.35 -1.15 5.06
CA LEU A 63 -10.85 -1.21 3.68
C LEU A 63 -11.90 -0.82 2.63
N ARG A 64 -13.21 -0.87 2.95
CA ARG A 64 -14.28 -0.36 2.07
C ARG A 64 -14.19 1.14 1.81
N SER A 65 -13.36 1.85 2.58
CA SER A 65 -13.03 3.25 2.34
C SER A 65 -12.32 3.46 1.01
N VAL A 66 -11.58 2.45 0.53
CA VAL A 66 -10.94 2.46 -0.79
C VAL A 66 -11.93 1.88 -1.80
N PRO A 67 -12.32 2.61 -2.86
CA PRO A 67 -13.22 2.07 -3.86
C PRO A 67 -12.52 1.02 -4.73
N ALA A 68 -13.17 -0.12 -4.97
CA ALA A 68 -12.68 -1.18 -5.85
C ALA A 68 -12.24 -0.70 -7.24
N ARG A 69 -12.88 0.36 -7.77
CA ARG A 69 -12.50 0.97 -9.03
C ARG A 69 -11.13 1.67 -8.97
N LEU A 70 -10.82 2.29 -7.83
CA LEU A 70 -9.51 2.90 -7.62
C LEU A 70 -8.45 1.81 -7.46
N GLU A 71 -8.78 0.73 -6.75
CA GLU A 71 -7.90 -0.43 -6.60
C GLU A 71 -7.55 -1.03 -7.96
N ASP A 72 -8.56 -1.34 -8.78
CA ASP A 72 -8.37 -1.87 -10.13
C ASP A 72 -7.46 -0.98 -11.00
N VAL A 73 -7.64 0.34 -10.93
CA VAL A 73 -6.82 1.29 -11.70
C VAL A 73 -5.40 1.36 -11.17
N VAL A 74 -5.18 1.35 -9.85
CA VAL A 74 -3.86 1.54 -9.24
C VAL A 74 -3.04 0.25 -9.28
N GLU A 75 -3.70 -0.90 -9.14
CA GLU A 75 -3.08 -2.23 -9.16
C GLU A 75 -2.88 -2.77 -10.57
N SER A 76 -3.44 -2.11 -11.58
CA SER A 76 -3.20 -2.44 -12.98
C SER A 76 -1.72 -2.22 -13.35
N PRO A 77 -1.07 -3.18 -14.04
CA PRO A 77 0.33 -3.05 -14.45
C PRO A 77 0.55 -1.88 -15.43
N GLU A 78 -0.49 -1.49 -16.14
CA GLU A 78 -0.53 -0.36 -17.08
C GLU A 78 -0.54 1.00 -16.36
N SER A 79 -0.77 1.01 -15.04
CA SER A 79 -0.98 2.22 -14.26
C SER A 79 0.34 2.96 -14.03
N SER A 80 0.48 4.09 -14.71
CA SER A 80 1.64 4.98 -14.61
C SER A 80 1.19 6.34 -14.09
N GLY A 81 0.91 6.43 -12.78
CA GLY A 81 0.55 7.70 -12.16
C GLY A 81 -0.10 7.60 -10.79
N SER A 82 -0.48 8.76 -10.27
CA SER A 82 -1.33 8.90 -9.08
C SER A 82 -2.76 9.15 -9.54
N THR A 83 -3.70 8.33 -9.09
CA THR A 83 -5.15 8.48 -9.33
C THR A 83 -5.84 8.81 -8.02
N TRP A 84 -6.85 9.66 -8.07
CA TRP A 84 -7.64 10.01 -6.90
C TRP A 84 -9.13 9.86 -7.17
N THR A 85 -9.89 9.63 -6.11
CA THR A 85 -11.36 9.57 -6.18
C THR A 85 -11.99 10.03 -4.87
N PHE A 86 -13.24 10.48 -4.94
CA PHE A 86 -14.03 10.76 -3.74
C PHE A 86 -14.64 9.47 -3.21
N SER A 87 -14.49 9.23 -1.92
CA SER A 87 -15.04 8.05 -1.25
C SER A 87 -15.59 8.41 0.12
N THR A 88 -16.23 7.44 0.77
CA THR A 88 -16.64 7.56 2.16
C THR A 88 -15.69 6.77 3.03
N LEU A 89 -14.91 7.47 3.86
CA LEU A 89 -14.03 6.88 4.86
C LEU A 89 -14.89 6.23 5.94
N SER A 90 -14.90 4.91 5.95
CA SER A 90 -15.59 4.09 6.94
C SER A 90 -14.55 3.56 7.92
N TYR A 91 -14.95 3.49 9.18
CA TYR A 91 -14.09 3.02 10.26
C TYR A 91 -14.67 1.76 10.88
N ASP A 92 -13.80 0.92 11.43
CA ASP A 92 -14.23 -0.27 12.14
C ASP A 92 -15.15 0.09 13.31
N ALA A 93 -16.11 -0.78 13.62
CA ALA A 93 -17.07 -0.59 14.69
C ALA A 93 -16.39 -0.31 16.05
N ASP A 94 -15.18 -0.83 16.26
CA ASP A 94 -14.40 -0.62 17.48
C ASP A 94 -13.99 0.86 17.68
N THR A 95 -13.74 1.58 16.59
CA THR A 95 -13.30 2.99 16.63
C THR A 95 -14.41 3.97 17.03
N ARG A 96 -15.67 3.56 16.92
CA ARG A 96 -16.87 4.42 17.12
C ARG A 96 -16.85 5.73 16.31
N ARG A 97 -16.10 5.78 15.19
CA ARG A 97 -16.10 6.95 14.30
C ARG A 97 -17.21 6.84 13.26
N PRO A 98 -18.02 7.89 13.06
CA PRO A 98 -19.00 7.89 11.98
C PRO A 98 -18.27 7.93 10.62
N PRO A 99 -18.89 7.36 9.57
CA PRO A 99 -18.34 7.46 8.23
C PRO A 99 -18.32 8.93 7.77
N VAL A 100 -17.22 9.35 7.15
CA VAL A 100 -17.02 10.73 6.67
C VAL A 100 -16.69 10.76 5.19
N PRO A 101 -17.17 11.76 4.43
CA PRO A 101 -16.71 11.94 3.05
C PRO A 101 -15.23 12.32 3.04
N GLY A 102 -14.47 11.71 2.14
CA GLY A 102 -13.03 11.94 2.01
C GLY A 102 -12.52 11.74 0.60
N VAL A 103 -11.23 12.00 0.42
CA VAL A 103 -10.52 11.79 -0.85
C VAL A 103 -9.51 10.67 -0.67
N VAL A 104 -9.56 9.70 -1.57
CA VAL A 104 -8.59 8.61 -1.63
C VAL A 104 -7.67 8.82 -2.82
N VAL A 105 -6.38 8.89 -2.56
CA VAL A 105 -5.32 9.05 -3.56
C VAL A 105 -4.48 7.78 -3.60
N GLY A 106 -4.67 6.99 -4.65
CA GLY A 106 -3.92 5.77 -4.91
C GLY A 106 -2.75 6.02 -5.85
N THR A 107 -1.58 5.47 -5.51
CA THR A 107 -0.38 5.57 -6.33
C THR A 107 0.32 4.22 -6.36
N GLN A 108 0.75 3.81 -7.54
CA GLN A 108 1.59 2.63 -7.68
C GLN A 108 3.06 3.02 -7.44
N LEU A 109 3.73 2.32 -6.53
CA LEU A 109 5.16 2.45 -6.26
C LEU A 109 5.88 1.15 -6.58
N ARG A 110 7.01 1.26 -7.26
CA ARG A 110 7.94 0.15 -7.42
C ARG A 110 9.02 0.28 -6.36
N LEU A 111 9.15 -0.70 -5.46
CA LEU A 111 10.22 -0.66 -4.48
C LEU A 111 11.54 -1.10 -5.14
N PRO A 112 12.61 -0.30 -5.02
CA PRO A 112 13.90 -0.65 -5.60
C PRO A 112 14.56 -1.86 -4.93
N ALA A 113 14.09 -2.21 -3.73
CA ALA A 113 14.67 -3.24 -2.89
C ALA A 113 14.26 -4.65 -3.33
N ASP A 114 13.01 -4.83 -3.81
CA ASP A 114 12.48 -6.13 -4.29
C ASP A 114 12.10 -6.11 -5.77
N GLY A 115 12.09 -4.92 -6.40
CA GLY A 115 11.55 -4.72 -7.75
C GLY A 115 10.03 -4.85 -7.84
N GLY A 116 9.37 -5.29 -6.76
CA GLY A 116 7.92 -5.48 -6.68
C GLY A 116 7.13 -4.18 -6.76
N SER A 117 5.95 -4.29 -7.36
CA SER A 117 4.96 -3.20 -7.46
C SER A 117 4.05 -3.21 -6.23
N TYR A 118 3.77 -2.04 -5.67
CA TYR A 118 2.94 -1.86 -4.47
C TYR A 118 1.94 -0.74 -4.71
N ALA A 119 0.71 -0.92 -4.25
CA ALA A 119 -0.29 0.13 -4.25
C ALA A 119 -0.27 0.86 -2.90
N LEU A 120 -0.17 2.19 -2.94
CA LEU A 120 -0.23 3.06 -1.77
C LEU A 120 -1.42 4.00 -1.90
N TYR A 121 -2.34 3.92 -0.96
CA TYR A 121 -3.52 4.77 -0.86
C TYR A 121 -3.37 5.72 0.32
N HIS A 122 -3.56 7.01 0.07
CA HIS A 122 -3.67 8.05 1.09
C HIS A 122 -5.12 8.50 1.19
N LEU A 123 -5.64 8.57 2.40
CA LEU A 123 -7.03 8.87 2.69
C LEU A 123 -7.09 10.16 3.52
N PHE A 124 -7.77 11.17 2.99
CA PHE A 124 -7.89 12.52 3.56
C PHE A 124 -9.34 12.89 3.87
#